data_AF-A0A1S1R3G6-F1
#
_entry.id   AF-A0A1S1R3G6-F1
#
_cell.length_a   1.000
_cell.length_b   1.000
_cell.length_c   1.000
_cell.angle_alpha   90.00
_cell.angle_beta   90.00
_cell.angle_gamma   90.00
#
_symmetry.space_group_name_H-M   'P 1'
#
loop_
_entity.id
_entity.type
_entity.pdbx_description
1 polymer ?
#
loop_
_entity_poly.entity_id
_entity_poly.type
_entity_poly.pdbx_seq_one_letter_code
_entity_poly.pdbx_strand_id
1 'polypeptide(L)'
;MLDRLDDALVPRTGQVLEAAVGAAAATSRTVTAGLLRLALRTRLLPGPPRPRRADHGSGSFPADAADAEGADTADGPSVGRALLERGARIAVLGLVAMIVLSAAAALLPGIDGQPRSTGGAEPASPPAGNTPGGQASTAVVPSVTIGPPAGESTADYIGGADQSLASLARAAPAADLLAVVSLTGYRNPDGLQALLATYRVTQVFFAIPGSGAVHQAAVRTPVDDVLTAFAAQAAESSRRATTATDPGARESARAEAEALRGGRSCSCLFAAVVRASAARLLALRQDPSVRVIDAAPPATLENTARFVPVSPDRP
;
A
#
# COMPACT_ATOMS: atom_id res chain seq x y z
N MET A 1 -59.50 -0.41 -44.34
CA MET A 1 -58.10 -0.89 -44.42
C MET A 1 -57.21 0.27 -44.04
N LEU A 2 -56.24 0.05 -43.15
CA LEU A 2 -55.38 1.03 -42.45
C LEU A 2 -55.95 1.52 -41.11
N ASP A 3 -56.30 0.52 -40.28
CA ASP A 3 -56.34 0.61 -38.83
C ASP A 3 -55.25 -0.36 -38.34
N ARG A 4 -54.01 0.17 -38.24
CA ARG A 4 -52.78 -0.46 -37.69
C ARG A 4 -51.58 0.33 -38.20
N LEU A 5 -51.00 1.16 -37.34
CA LEU A 5 -49.57 1.49 -37.24
C LEU A 5 -49.45 2.80 -36.45
N ASP A 6 -49.34 2.69 -35.13
CA ASP A 6 -48.41 3.52 -34.32
C ASP A 6 -48.48 3.09 -32.86
N ASP A 7 -47.86 1.95 -32.54
CA ASP A 7 -47.72 1.44 -31.17
C ASP A 7 -46.32 0.86 -30.90
N ALA A 8 -45.31 1.34 -31.64
CA ALA A 8 -43.96 0.75 -31.62
C ALA A 8 -42.84 1.74 -31.27
N LEU A 9 -43.11 2.71 -30.38
CA LEU A 9 -42.07 3.61 -29.85
C LEU A 9 -42.30 3.90 -28.35
N VAL A 10 -42.29 2.84 -27.53
CA VAL A 10 -42.04 2.97 -26.08
C VAL A 10 -40.68 2.33 -25.78
N PRO A 11 -39.70 3.07 -25.24
CA PRO A 11 -38.38 2.52 -24.96
C PRO A 11 -38.44 1.46 -23.87
N ARG A 12 -37.83 0.29 -24.14
CA ARG A 12 -37.59 -0.83 -23.22
C ARG A 12 -36.56 -0.50 -22.12
N THR A 13 -36.67 0.64 -21.45
CA THR A 13 -35.76 1.05 -20.37
C THR A 13 -36.28 0.69 -18.97
N GLY A 14 -37.56 0.29 -18.83
CA GLY A 14 -38.16 -0.04 -17.54
C GLY A 14 -37.74 -1.41 -16.95
N GLN A 15 -37.50 -2.42 -17.78
CA GLN A 15 -37.30 -3.80 -17.29
C GLN A 15 -35.88 -4.09 -16.77
N VAL A 16 -34.89 -3.28 -17.15
CA VAL A 16 -33.50 -3.46 -16.67
C VAL A 16 -33.31 -2.86 -15.27
N LEU A 17 -34.12 -1.85 -14.90
CA LEU A 17 -34.03 -1.21 -13.59
C LEU A 17 -34.65 -2.08 -12.48
N GLU A 18 -35.75 -2.78 -12.75
CA GLU A 18 -36.36 -3.68 -11.75
C GLU A 18 -35.47 -4.89 -11.42
N ALA A 19 -34.69 -5.40 -12.38
CA ALA A 19 -33.72 -6.46 -12.15
C ALA A 19 -32.54 -6.01 -11.25
N ALA A 20 -32.11 -4.76 -11.38
CA ALA A 20 -31.04 -4.18 -10.55
C ALA A 20 -31.48 -3.92 -9.11
N VAL A 21 -32.73 -3.48 -8.90
CA VAL A 21 -33.30 -3.24 -7.57
C VAL A 21 -33.56 -4.57 -6.83
N GLY A 22 -33.99 -5.62 -7.55
CA GLY A 22 -34.14 -6.96 -6.98
C GLY A 22 -32.81 -7.59 -6.54
N ALA A 23 -31.72 -7.38 -7.28
CA ALA A 23 -30.39 -7.89 -6.95
C ALA A 23 -29.76 -7.16 -5.74
N ALA A 24 -30.02 -5.86 -5.58
CA ALA A 24 -29.56 -5.08 -4.43
C ALA A 24 -30.29 -5.44 -3.11
N ALA A 25 -31.56 -5.82 -3.19
CA ALA A 25 -32.31 -6.28 -2.02
C ALA A 25 -31.89 -7.71 -1.56
N ALA A 26 -31.43 -8.55 -2.49
CA ALA A 26 -30.95 -9.90 -2.18
C ALA A 26 -29.56 -9.93 -1.51
N THR A 27 -28.66 -9.01 -1.87
CA THR A 27 -27.33 -8.88 -1.26
C THR A 27 -27.37 -8.28 0.15
N SER A 28 -28.34 -7.42 0.44
CA SER A 28 -28.54 -6.88 1.79
C SER A 28 -28.93 -7.96 2.81
N ARG A 29 -29.74 -8.96 2.41
CA ARG A 29 -30.19 -10.06 3.28
C ARG A 29 -29.11 -11.10 3.59
N THR A 30 -28.18 -11.35 2.66
CA THR A 30 -27.08 -12.30 2.90
C THR A 30 -26.02 -11.73 3.82
N VAL A 31 -25.77 -10.41 3.77
CA VAL A 31 -24.82 -9.73 4.65
C VAL A 31 -25.36 -9.62 6.08
N THR A 32 -26.64 -9.32 6.26
CA THR A 32 -27.28 -9.31 7.60
C THR A 32 -27.36 -10.71 8.22
N ALA A 33 -27.63 -11.76 7.44
CA ALA A 33 -27.61 -13.14 7.94
C ALA A 33 -26.19 -13.62 8.34
N GLY A 34 -25.15 -13.17 7.62
CA GLY A 34 -23.75 -13.46 7.97
C GLY A 34 -23.31 -12.81 9.28
N LEU A 35 -23.68 -11.55 9.50
CA LEU A 35 -23.37 -10.81 10.73
C LEU A 35 -24.11 -11.39 11.95
N LEU A 36 -25.35 -11.85 11.79
CA LEU A 36 -26.12 -12.46 12.88
C LEU A 36 -25.56 -13.83 13.29
N ARG A 37 -25.07 -14.63 12.33
CA ARG A 37 -24.34 -15.89 12.63
C ARG A 37 -23.01 -15.65 13.33
N LEU A 38 -22.32 -14.56 13.02
CA LEU A 38 -21.07 -14.20 13.70
C LEU A 38 -21.33 -13.75 15.16
N ALA A 39 -22.39 -12.97 15.39
CA ALA A 39 -22.78 -12.51 16.72
C ALA A 39 -23.32 -13.64 17.63
N LEU A 40 -23.91 -14.69 17.07
CA LEU A 40 -24.34 -15.88 17.83
C LEU A 40 -23.16 -16.81 18.17
N ARG A 41 -22.11 -16.86 17.34
CA ARG A 41 -20.94 -17.72 17.58
C ARG A 41 -20.03 -17.20 18.71
N THR A 42 -20.03 -15.89 18.95
CA THR A 42 -19.25 -15.27 20.03
C THR A 42 -19.91 -15.37 21.41
N ARG A 43 -21.21 -15.69 21.48
CA ARG A 43 -21.95 -15.87 22.75
C ARG A 43 -21.96 -17.30 23.30
N LEU A 44 -21.36 -18.28 22.61
CA LEU A 44 -21.43 -19.71 22.99
C LEU A 44 -20.08 -20.37 23.26
N LEU A 45 -19.00 -19.60 23.43
CA LEU A 45 -17.72 -20.18 23.85
C LEU A 45 -17.72 -20.42 25.38
N PRO A 46 -17.48 -21.67 25.84
CA PRO A 46 -17.37 -21.99 27.25
C PRO A 46 -16.12 -21.34 27.85
N GLY A 47 -16.25 -20.82 29.07
CA GLY A 47 -15.15 -20.18 29.80
C GLY A 47 -13.96 -21.12 30.06
N PRO A 48 -12.76 -20.55 30.28
CA PRO A 48 -11.54 -21.34 30.42
C PRO A 48 -11.53 -22.18 31.71
N PRO A 49 -10.88 -23.36 31.71
CA PRO A 49 -10.82 -24.25 32.85
C PRO A 49 -9.94 -23.67 33.97
N ARG A 50 -10.41 -23.79 35.22
CA ARG A 50 -9.64 -23.43 36.42
C ARG A 50 -8.50 -24.45 36.64
N PRO A 51 -7.30 -24.00 37.03
CA PRO A 51 -6.20 -24.90 37.34
C PRO A 51 -6.47 -25.67 38.64
N ARG A 52 -6.21 -26.98 38.57
CA ARG A 52 -6.36 -27.96 39.64
C ARG A 52 -5.16 -27.86 40.58
N ARG A 53 -5.43 -27.63 41.86
CA ARG A 53 -4.45 -27.57 42.96
C ARG A 53 -3.94 -28.98 43.22
N ALA A 54 -2.69 -29.27 42.88
CA ALA A 54 -2.01 -30.49 43.28
C ALA A 54 -1.29 -30.24 44.61
N ASP A 55 -1.59 -31.12 45.55
CA ASP A 55 -1.17 -31.14 46.94
C ASP A 55 -0.17 -32.29 47.07
N HIS A 56 1.12 -31.98 47.25
CA HIS A 56 2.23 -32.84 47.69
C HIS A 56 3.27 -31.86 48.25
N GLY A 57 3.78 -31.96 49.46
CA GLY A 57 4.20 -33.15 50.20
C GLY A 57 5.61 -32.83 50.69
N SER A 58 5.71 -32.62 52.00
CA SER A 58 6.87 -32.17 52.79
C SER A 58 8.18 -32.92 52.51
N GLY A 59 9.29 -32.15 52.46
CA GLY A 59 10.66 -32.65 52.57
C GLY A 59 11.62 -31.49 52.84
N SER A 60 12.56 -31.69 53.77
CA SER A 60 13.16 -30.67 54.62
C SER A 60 14.67 -30.41 54.34
N PHE A 61 15.13 -29.19 54.68
CA PHE A 61 16.50 -28.74 55.05
C PHE A 61 17.54 -28.37 53.92
N PRO A 62 18.62 -27.59 54.21
CA PRO A 62 18.63 -26.12 54.28
C PRO A 62 19.87 -25.44 53.57
N ALA A 63 20.05 -24.12 53.78
CA ALA A 63 21.24 -23.27 53.48
C ALA A 63 21.37 -22.79 52.01
N ASP A 64 21.67 -21.53 51.64
CA ASP A 64 22.27 -20.35 52.29
C ASP A 64 21.85 -19.03 51.56
N ALA A 65 21.86 -17.91 52.30
CA ALA A 65 22.13 -16.49 51.98
C ALA A 65 21.78 -15.91 50.56
N ALA A 66 20.88 -14.91 50.46
CA ALA A 66 21.11 -13.42 50.45
C ALA A 66 21.72 -12.91 49.12
N ASP A 67 21.26 -11.91 48.36
CA ASP A 67 20.34 -10.75 48.46
C ASP A 67 19.82 -10.45 47.02
N ALA A 68 18.55 -10.08 46.76
CA ALA A 68 17.98 -8.72 46.60
C ALA A 68 18.89 -7.75 45.78
N GLU A 69 18.49 -6.98 44.75
CA GLU A 69 17.24 -6.34 44.32
C GLU A 69 17.30 -6.04 42.80
N GLY A 70 16.16 -5.79 42.16
CA GLY A 70 16.12 -5.24 40.80
C GLY A 70 14.78 -5.44 40.10
N ALA A 71 13.73 -4.80 40.63
CA ALA A 71 12.47 -4.66 39.91
C ALA A 71 12.66 -3.66 38.76
N ASP A 72 12.42 -4.08 37.52
CA ASP A 72 12.08 -3.15 36.45
C ASP A 72 10.95 -3.74 35.58
N THR A 73 9.87 -2.99 35.53
CA THR A 73 8.63 -3.29 34.83
C THR A 73 8.81 -2.99 33.35
N ALA A 74 9.05 -4.02 32.53
CA ALA A 74 9.04 -3.89 31.08
C ALA A 74 7.61 -4.08 30.53
N ASP A 75 7.02 -2.94 30.20
CA ASP A 75 5.80 -2.72 29.43
C ASP A 75 5.72 -3.63 28.18
N GLY A 76 4.66 -4.43 28.09
CA GLY A 76 4.40 -5.28 26.93
C GLY A 76 3.84 -4.48 25.75
N PRO A 77 4.20 -4.77 24.50
CA PRO A 77 3.70 -4.04 23.34
C PRO A 77 2.19 -4.28 23.15
N SER A 78 1.46 -3.16 23.17
CA SER A 78 0.01 -3.05 23.04
C SER A 78 -0.52 -3.59 21.70
N VAL A 79 -1.06 -4.82 21.73
CA VAL A 79 -1.86 -5.47 20.67
C VAL A 79 -3.06 -4.59 20.21
N GLY A 80 -3.47 -3.61 21.02
CA GLY A 80 -4.54 -2.68 20.70
C GLY A 80 -4.27 -1.74 19.52
N ARG A 81 -3.00 -1.39 19.23
CA ARG A 81 -2.68 -0.42 18.18
C ARG A 81 -2.87 -0.97 16.76
N ALA A 82 -2.51 -2.23 16.53
CA ALA A 82 -2.63 -2.89 15.23
C ALA A 82 -4.10 -3.14 14.82
N LEU A 83 -4.98 -3.38 15.79
CA LEU A 83 -6.42 -3.54 15.54
C LEU A 83 -7.11 -2.21 15.25
N LEU A 84 -6.68 -1.12 15.90
CA LEU A 84 -7.17 0.23 15.63
C LEU A 84 -6.80 0.71 14.22
N GLU A 85 -5.60 0.36 13.74
CA GLU A 85 -5.16 0.72 12.39
C GLU A 85 -5.90 -0.05 11.29
N ARG A 86 -6.20 -1.34 11.52
CA ARG A 86 -7.10 -2.13 10.64
C ARG A 86 -8.54 -1.59 10.65
N GLY A 87 -9.06 -1.19 11.81
CA GLY A 87 -10.40 -0.60 11.94
C GLY A 87 -10.52 0.73 11.21
N ALA A 88 -9.49 1.58 11.29
CA ALA A 88 -9.45 2.87 10.60
C ALA A 88 -9.47 2.71 9.08
N ARG A 89 -8.75 1.73 8.52
CA ARG A 89 -8.74 1.48 7.06
C ARG A 89 -10.09 0.99 6.55
N ILE A 90 -10.81 0.16 7.31
CA ILE A 90 -12.16 -0.30 6.95
C ILE A 90 -13.15 0.87 7.02
N ALA A 91 -13.04 1.74 8.03
CA ALA A 91 -13.90 2.92 8.15
C ALA A 91 -13.68 3.93 7.00
N VAL A 92 -12.42 4.16 6.60
CA VAL A 92 -12.08 5.03 5.48
C VAL A 92 -12.61 4.46 4.15
N LEU A 93 -12.48 3.15 3.91
CA LEU A 93 -13.04 2.50 2.73
C LEU A 93 -14.57 2.61 2.68
N GLY A 94 -15.24 2.46 3.83
CA GLY A 94 -16.69 2.67 3.94
C GLY A 94 -17.12 4.11 3.65
N LEU A 95 -16.36 5.09 4.14
CA LEU A 95 -16.63 6.52 3.89
C LEU A 95 -16.42 6.89 2.42
N VAL A 96 -15.35 6.40 1.78
CA VAL A 96 -15.09 6.63 0.36
C VAL A 96 -16.18 6.00 -0.50
N ALA A 97 -16.64 4.80 -0.17
CA ALA A 97 -17.78 4.17 -0.84
C ALA A 97 -19.07 5.01 -0.71
N MET A 98 -19.33 5.59 0.47
CA MET A 98 -20.47 6.50 0.70
C MET A 98 -20.36 7.81 -0.10
N ILE A 99 -19.17 8.40 -0.22
CA ILE A 99 -18.94 9.62 -1.01
C ILE A 99 -19.17 9.35 -2.50
N VAL A 100 -18.62 8.24 -3.02
CA VAL A 100 -18.82 7.84 -4.43
C VAL A 100 -20.29 7.54 -4.71
N LEU A 101 -21.00 6.89 -3.77
CA LEU A 101 -22.43 6.63 -3.89
C LEU A 101 -23.28 7.92 -3.87
N SER A 102 -22.86 8.92 -3.08
CA SER A 102 -23.52 10.23 -3.02
C SER A 102 -23.29 11.06 -4.30
N ALA A 103 -22.10 10.96 -4.89
CA ALA A 103 -21.80 11.61 -6.17
C ALA A 103 -22.57 10.96 -7.35
N ALA A 104 -22.79 9.65 -7.30
CA ALA A 104 -23.61 8.95 -8.29
C ALA A 104 -25.11 9.32 -8.21
N ALA A 105 -25.62 9.66 -7.02
CA ALA A 105 -26.99 10.13 -6.85
C ALA A 105 -27.22 11.56 -7.39
N ALA A 106 -26.19 12.41 -7.38
CA ALA A 106 -26.26 13.79 -7.87
C ALA A 106 -26.18 13.91 -9.41
N LEU A 107 -25.85 12.83 -10.12
CA LEU A 107 -25.77 12.77 -11.59
C LEU A 107 -27.02 12.16 -12.25
N LEU A 108 -28.04 11.80 -11.45
CA LEU A 108 -29.36 11.51 -11.98
C LEU A 108 -30.06 12.84 -12.35
N PRO A 109 -30.48 13.05 -13.60
CA PRO A 109 -31.18 14.27 -14.01
C PRO A 109 -32.53 14.35 -13.32
N GLY A 110 -32.59 15.13 -12.24
CA GLY A 110 -33.83 15.60 -11.63
C GLY A 110 -34.47 16.64 -12.53
N ILE A 111 -35.62 16.26 -13.08
CA ILE A 111 -36.55 17.13 -13.79
C ILE A 111 -37.31 17.96 -12.73
N ASP A 112 -37.56 19.23 -13.08
CA ASP A 112 -38.43 20.23 -12.47
C ASP A 112 -37.89 21.21 -11.41
N GLY A 113 -38.10 22.50 -11.71
CA GLY A 113 -38.69 23.41 -10.74
C GLY A 113 -37.90 24.68 -10.40
N GLN A 114 -37.65 25.55 -11.38
CA GLN A 114 -37.27 26.94 -11.09
C GLN A 114 -38.49 27.71 -10.53
N PRO A 115 -38.31 28.56 -9.51
CA PRO A 115 -38.69 29.95 -9.73
C PRO A 115 -37.66 30.96 -9.24
N ARG A 116 -37.71 32.09 -9.96
CA ARG A 116 -36.91 33.31 -9.85
C ARG A 116 -36.88 33.89 -8.43
N SER A 117 -35.76 34.52 -8.09
CA SER A 117 -35.78 35.75 -7.30
C SER A 117 -34.74 36.73 -7.82
N THR A 118 -35.22 37.96 -7.97
CA THR A 118 -34.61 39.17 -8.50
C THR A 118 -33.88 39.97 -7.43
N GLY A 119 -32.88 40.74 -7.86
CA GLY A 119 -32.19 41.79 -7.10
C GLY A 119 -30.71 41.45 -6.94
N GLY A 120 -29.72 42.27 -7.27
CA GLY A 120 -29.65 43.68 -7.65
C GLY A 120 -28.22 44.15 -7.34
N ALA A 121 -27.67 45.03 -8.19
CA ALA A 121 -26.44 45.81 -8.00
C ALA A 121 -25.05 45.14 -8.15
N GLU A 122 -24.36 45.54 -9.21
CA GLU A 122 -22.92 45.58 -9.48
C GLU A 122 -22.31 46.90 -8.91
N PRO A 123 -20.99 47.22 -8.90
CA PRO A 123 -19.71 46.48 -8.79
C PRO A 123 -18.83 46.97 -7.61
N ALA A 124 -17.75 46.24 -7.25
CA ALA A 124 -16.46 46.85 -6.83
C ALA A 124 -15.33 45.82 -6.64
N SER A 125 -14.15 46.13 -7.18
CA SER A 125 -12.80 45.63 -6.82
C SER A 125 -11.87 46.86 -6.76
N PRO A 126 -10.62 46.82 -6.24
CA PRO A 126 -9.99 46.04 -5.16
C PRO A 126 -9.40 47.00 -4.07
N PRO A 127 -8.50 46.55 -3.15
CA PRO A 127 -7.08 46.79 -3.41
C PRO A 127 -6.11 45.70 -2.92
N ALA A 128 -4.89 45.78 -3.46
CA ALA A 128 -3.71 44.98 -3.17
C ALA A 128 -3.20 45.11 -1.72
N GLY A 129 -2.57 44.05 -1.22
CA GLY A 129 -1.87 44.07 0.07
C GLY A 129 -1.06 42.80 0.35
N ASN A 130 0.23 42.86 0.03
CA ASN A 130 1.35 42.24 0.74
C ASN A 130 1.52 40.71 0.65
N THR A 131 2.35 40.29 -0.30
CA THR A 131 3.17 39.07 -0.22
C THR A 131 4.50 39.38 0.47
N PRO A 132 4.78 38.76 1.63
CA PRO A 132 6.14 38.48 2.02
C PRO A 132 6.38 36.98 2.24
N GLY A 133 7.50 36.51 1.70
CA GLY A 133 8.25 35.42 2.31
C GLY A 133 8.05 34.07 1.65
N GLY A 134 9.15 33.55 1.10
CA GLY A 134 9.21 32.27 0.44
C GLY A 134 8.67 31.14 1.30
N GLN A 135 7.81 30.33 0.69
CA GLN A 135 7.51 29.01 1.21
C GLN A 135 8.78 28.18 1.01
N ALA A 136 9.56 28.05 2.09
CA ALA A 136 10.38 26.88 2.30
C ALA A 136 9.48 25.67 2.00
N SER A 137 9.84 24.87 1.00
CA SER A 137 9.10 23.65 0.70
C SER A 137 9.01 22.81 1.97
N THR A 138 7.86 22.86 2.63
CA THR A 138 7.51 21.96 3.71
C THR A 138 7.67 20.57 3.12
N ALA A 139 8.63 19.81 3.64
CA ALA A 139 8.84 18.44 3.20
C ALA A 139 7.49 17.71 3.30
N VAL A 140 6.92 17.33 2.15
CA VAL A 140 5.64 16.65 2.09
C VAL A 140 5.82 15.32 2.78
N VAL A 141 5.20 15.15 3.95
CA VAL A 141 5.19 13.87 4.65
C VAL A 141 4.32 12.93 3.82
N PRO A 142 4.84 11.76 3.42
CA PRO A 142 4.05 10.81 2.65
C PRO A 142 2.83 10.37 3.48
N SER A 143 1.64 10.50 2.90
CA SER A 143 0.37 10.16 3.55
C SER A 143 0.03 8.68 3.43
N VAL A 144 0.71 7.95 2.54
CA VAL A 144 0.49 6.52 2.29
C VAL A 144 1.82 5.77 2.29
N THR A 145 1.89 4.64 3.01
CA THR A 145 3.03 3.70 2.91
C THR A 145 2.57 2.44 2.18
N ILE A 146 3.35 2.03 1.18
CA ILE A 146 3.13 0.86 0.33
C ILE A 146 4.33 -0.06 0.55
N GLY A 147 4.09 -1.27 1.01
CA GLY A 147 5.14 -2.12 1.57
C GLY A 147 4.73 -2.82 2.86
N PRO A 148 5.53 -3.78 3.34
CA PRO A 148 5.22 -4.54 4.54
C PRO A 148 5.22 -3.60 5.77
N PRO A 149 4.15 -3.61 6.58
CA PRO A 149 4.13 -2.89 7.84
C PRO A 149 5.11 -3.50 8.84
N ALA A 150 5.49 -2.69 9.83
CA ALA A 150 6.41 -3.12 10.87
C ALA A 150 5.85 -4.33 11.64
N GLY A 151 6.63 -5.39 11.74
CA GLY A 151 6.29 -6.61 12.49
C GLY A 151 5.39 -7.62 11.76
N GLU A 152 4.89 -7.33 10.55
CA GLU A 152 4.13 -8.32 9.76
C GLU A 152 5.08 -9.34 9.11
N SER A 153 4.63 -10.60 9.04
CA SER A 153 5.37 -11.66 8.34
C SER A 153 5.38 -11.39 6.84
N THR A 154 6.49 -11.71 6.17
CA THR A 154 6.60 -11.49 4.71
C THR A 154 5.55 -12.30 3.95
N ALA A 155 5.25 -13.52 4.40
CA ALA A 155 4.28 -14.39 3.76
C ALA A 155 2.84 -13.83 3.84
N ASP A 156 2.42 -13.35 5.02
CA ASP A 156 1.09 -12.75 5.19
C ASP A 156 0.95 -11.48 4.36
N TYR A 157 1.99 -10.65 4.34
CA TYR A 157 2.04 -9.45 3.51
C TYR A 157 1.89 -9.78 2.02
N ILE A 158 2.66 -10.76 1.50
CA ILE A 158 2.58 -11.16 0.10
C ILE A 158 1.17 -11.69 -0.24
N GLY A 159 0.60 -12.54 0.61
CA GLY A 159 -0.77 -13.05 0.42
C GLY A 159 -1.82 -11.93 0.40
N GLY A 160 -1.69 -10.95 1.30
CA GLY A 160 -2.56 -9.78 1.36
C GLY A 160 -2.43 -8.86 0.14
N ALA A 161 -1.22 -8.62 -0.33
CA ALA A 161 -0.95 -7.83 -1.53
C ALA A 161 -1.52 -8.50 -2.79
N ASP A 162 -1.32 -9.81 -2.94
CA ASP A 162 -1.85 -10.60 -4.06
C ASP A 162 -3.38 -10.58 -4.09
N GLN A 163 -4.03 -10.77 -2.94
CA GLN A 163 -5.50 -10.69 -2.83
C GLN A 163 -6.02 -9.28 -3.15
N SER A 164 -5.31 -8.24 -2.70
CA SER A 164 -5.68 -6.84 -2.95
C SER A 164 -5.57 -6.50 -4.44
N LEU A 165 -4.46 -6.88 -5.09
CA LEU A 165 -4.28 -6.68 -6.53
C LEU A 165 -5.34 -7.44 -7.35
N ALA A 166 -5.62 -8.69 -7.01
CA ALA A 166 -6.66 -9.48 -7.68
C ALA A 166 -8.08 -8.90 -7.48
N SER A 167 -8.35 -8.29 -6.33
CA SER A 167 -9.60 -7.58 -6.06
C SER A 167 -9.71 -6.31 -6.92
N LEU A 168 -8.67 -5.48 -6.94
CA LEU A 168 -8.60 -4.26 -7.74
C LEU A 168 -8.73 -4.55 -9.24
N ALA A 169 -8.02 -5.55 -9.75
CA ALA A 169 -8.08 -5.94 -11.16
C ALA A 169 -9.47 -6.44 -11.59
N ARG A 170 -10.23 -7.09 -10.69
CA ARG A 170 -11.62 -7.49 -10.97
C ARG A 170 -12.59 -6.31 -10.92
N ALA A 171 -12.40 -5.39 -9.97
CA ALA A 171 -13.29 -4.25 -9.79
C ALA A 171 -13.08 -3.16 -10.86
N ALA A 172 -11.83 -2.88 -11.22
CA ALA A 172 -11.45 -1.81 -12.13
C ALA A 172 -10.20 -2.20 -12.96
N PRO A 173 -10.33 -3.10 -13.96
CA PRO A 173 -9.19 -3.65 -14.70
C PRO A 173 -8.36 -2.59 -15.45
N ALA A 174 -9.01 -1.51 -15.87
CA ALA A 174 -8.38 -0.40 -16.60
C ALA A 174 -7.85 0.72 -15.70
N ALA A 175 -8.05 0.65 -14.37
CA ALA A 175 -7.55 1.67 -13.46
C ALA A 175 -6.02 1.72 -13.51
N ASP A 176 -5.46 2.89 -13.78
CA ASP A 176 -4.02 3.12 -13.75
C ASP A 176 -3.55 3.26 -12.30
N LEU A 177 -2.67 2.33 -11.89
CA LEU A 177 -2.22 2.20 -10.52
C LEU A 177 -0.71 2.41 -10.45
N LEU A 178 -0.30 3.00 -9.34
CA LEU A 178 1.09 3.05 -8.93
C LEU A 178 1.37 1.82 -8.06
N ALA A 179 2.43 1.07 -8.33
CA ALA A 179 2.72 -0.15 -7.59
C ALA A 179 4.22 -0.35 -7.37
N VAL A 180 4.60 -0.91 -6.23
CA VAL A 180 5.96 -1.41 -6.00
C VAL A 180 6.00 -2.88 -6.43
N VAL A 181 6.92 -3.19 -7.33
CA VAL A 181 7.21 -4.53 -7.84
C VAL A 181 8.50 -4.99 -7.15
N SER A 182 8.39 -5.95 -6.24
CA SER A 182 9.55 -6.56 -5.60
C SER A 182 9.89 -7.87 -6.31
N LEU A 183 11.17 -8.08 -6.62
CA LEU A 183 11.64 -9.24 -7.37
C LEU A 183 12.00 -10.40 -6.43
N THR A 184 12.04 -11.61 -6.98
CA THR A 184 12.49 -12.81 -6.26
C THR A 184 14.00 -12.83 -6.04
N GLY A 185 14.76 -12.06 -6.82
CA GLY A 185 16.22 -11.98 -6.72
C GLY A 185 16.74 -10.65 -7.28
N TYR A 186 18.04 -10.44 -7.11
CA TYR A 186 18.71 -9.27 -7.63
C TYR A 186 18.94 -9.37 -9.14
N ARG A 187 18.84 -8.24 -9.85
CA ARG A 187 19.04 -8.12 -11.29
C ARG A 187 19.95 -6.96 -11.63
N ASN A 188 20.59 -7.07 -12.79
CA ASN A 188 21.35 -5.98 -13.37
C ASN A 188 20.42 -5.00 -14.14
N PRO A 189 20.91 -3.80 -14.52
CA PRO A 189 20.09 -2.79 -15.18
C PRO A 189 19.39 -3.29 -16.45
N ASP A 190 20.11 -4.01 -17.31
CA ASP A 190 19.57 -4.54 -18.57
C ASP A 190 18.51 -5.62 -18.33
N GLY A 191 18.70 -6.48 -17.33
CA GLY A 191 17.74 -7.52 -16.94
C GLY A 191 16.46 -6.95 -16.33
N LEU A 192 16.56 -5.87 -15.53
CA LEU A 192 15.38 -5.16 -15.02
C LEU A 192 14.63 -4.48 -16.17
N GLN A 193 15.36 -3.82 -17.09
CA GLN A 193 14.77 -3.18 -18.26
C GLN A 193 14.05 -4.19 -19.16
N ALA A 194 14.62 -5.37 -19.37
CA ALA A 194 13.98 -6.43 -20.16
C ALA A 194 12.66 -6.90 -19.52
N LEU A 195 12.62 -7.08 -18.20
CA LEU A 195 11.42 -7.50 -17.47
C LEU A 195 10.32 -6.42 -17.51
N LEU A 196 10.69 -5.15 -17.37
CA LEU A 196 9.76 -4.04 -17.21
C LEU A 196 9.62 -3.17 -18.48
N ALA A 197 10.08 -3.65 -19.64
CA ALA A 197 10.18 -2.86 -20.88
C ALA A 197 8.87 -2.19 -21.32
N THR A 198 7.73 -2.81 -20.98
CA THR A 198 6.40 -2.30 -21.34
C THR A 198 5.72 -1.48 -20.24
N TYR A 199 6.38 -1.31 -19.08
CA TYR A 199 5.85 -0.63 -17.91
C TYR A 199 6.54 0.72 -17.73
N ARG A 200 5.80 1.73 -17.25
CA ARG A 200 6.40 3.03 -16.92
C ARG A 200 7.06 2.91 -15.55
N VAL A 201 8.37 2.70 -15.53
CA VAL A 201 9.19 2.71 -14.31
C VAL A 201 9.46 4.15 -13.89
N THR A 202 9.21 4.48 -12.62
CA THR A 202 9.38 5.85 -12.09
C THR A 202 10.43 5.94 -11.00
N GLN A 203 10.71 4.82 -10.35
CA GLN A 203 11.71 4.72 -9.30
C GLN A 203 12.23 3.27 -9.25
N VAL A 204 13.48 3.10 -8.87
CA VAL A 204 14.08 1.78 -8.60
C VAL A 204 14.65 1.70 -7.19
N PHE A 205 14.79 0.48 -6.70
CA PHE A 205 15.49 0.17 -5.46
C PHE A 205 16.63 -0.79 -5.74
N PHE A 206 17.76 -0.50 -5.12
CA PHE A 206 18.95 -1.30 -5.25
C PHE A 206 19.65 -1.45 -3.90
N ALA A 207 20.28 -2.60 -3.73
CA ALA A 207 21.08 -2.95 -2.57
C ALA A 207 22.16 -3.92 -3.03
N ILE A 208 23.26 -3.97 -2.30
CA ILE A 208 24.21 -5.05 -2.50
C ILE A 208 23.71 -6.26 -1.72
N PRO A 209 23.66 -7.45 -2.32
CA PRO A 209 23.25 -8.66 -1.64
C PRO A 209 23.96 -8.83 -0.30
N GLY A 210 23.20 -9.04 0.78
CA GLY A 210 23.75 -9.21 2.13
C GLY A 210 24.19 -7.94 2.86
N SER A 211 24.17 -6.75 2.23
CA SER A 211 24.56 -5.49 2.89
C SER A 211 23.49 -4.92 3.83
N GLY A 212 22.21 -5.25 3.60
CA GLY A 212 21.07 -4.69 4.32
C GLY A 212 20.76 -3.21 4.01
N ALA A 213 21.67 -2.49 3.35
CA ALA A 213 21.49 -1.10 2.96
C ALA A 213 20.71 -0.99 1.64
N VAL A 214 19.54 -0.35 1.68
CA VAL A 214 18.69 -0.12 0.51
C VAL A 214 18.79 1.33 0.06
N HIS A 215 19.05 1.50 -1.22
CA HIS A 215 19.10 2.78 -1.91
C HIS A 215 17.96 2.89 -2.92
N GLN A 216 17.62 4.11 -3.30
CA GLN A 216 16.56 4.37 -4.27
C GLN A 216 16.94 5.48 -5.23
N ALA A 217 16.44 5.40 -6.46
CA ALA A 217 16.67 6.42 -7.48
C ALA A 217 15.41 6.63 -8.32
N ALA A 218 15.08 7.90 -8.61
CA ALA A 218 14.06 8.24 -9.58
C ALA A 218 14.53 7.89 -11.00
N VAL A 219 13.60 7.47 -11.85
CA VAL A 219 13.89 6.99 -13.20
C VAL A 219 13.04 7.74 -14.22
N ARG A 220 13.73 8.34 -15.20
CA ARG A 220 13.18 8.97 -16.40
C ARG A 220 13.73 8.26 -17.64
N THR A 221 15.02 7.91 -17.59
CA THR A 221 15.73 7.09 -18.58
C THR A 221 16.19 5.80 -17.91
N PRO A 222 15.50 4.66 -18.14
CA PRO A 222 15.62 3.45 -17.32
C PRO A 222 17.04 2.96 -17.03
N VAL A 223 17.91 2.91 -18.02
CA VAL A 223 19.26 2.38 -17.83
C VAL A 223 20.23 3.49 -17.42
N ASP A 224 20.18 4.65 -18.07
CA ASP A 224 21.15 5.72 -17.81
C ASP A 224 21.00 6.35 -16.42
N ASP A 225 19.77 6.54 -15.94
CA ASP A 225 19.53 7.08 -14.60
C ASP A 225 19.95 6.08 -13.51
N VAL A 226 19.75 4.79 -13.76
CA VAL A 226 20.20 3.73 -12.85
C VAL A 226 21.72 3.67 -12.78
N LEU A 227 22.41 3.73 -13.93
CA LEU A 227 23.87 3.75 -13.97
C LEU A 227 24.44 5.01 -13.30
N THR A 228 23.77 6.14 -13.48
CA THR A 228 24.13 7.40 -12.81
C THR A 228 23.96 7.28 -11.30
N ALA A 229 22.86 6.67 -10.83
CA ALA A 229 22.62 6.43 -9.41
C ALA A 229 23.65 5.46 -8.81
N PHE A 230 24.03 4.40 -9.53
CA PHE A 230 25.09 3.49 -9.10
C PHE A 230 26.43 4.22 -8.97
N ALA A 231 26.80 5.04 -9.95
CA ALA A 231 28.04 5.81 -9.91
C ALA A 231 28.05 6.82 -8.74
N ALA A 232 26.94 7.53 -8.52
CA ALA A 232 26.80 8.46 -7.40
C ALA A 232 26.93 7.76 -6.04
N GLN A 233 26.24 6.63 -5.87
CA GLN A 233 26.33 5.86 -4.63
C GLN A 233 27.71 5.23 -4.45
N ALA A 234 28.36 4.76 -5.52
CA ALA A 234 29.73 4.25 -5.45
C ALA A 234 30.72 5.34 -5.00
N ALA A 235 30.55 6.57 -5.47
CA ALA A 235 31.36 7.72 -5.04
C ALA A 235 31.13 8.03 -3.56
N GLU A 236 29.89 8.02 -3.09
CA GLU A 236 29.57 8.23 -1.67
C GLU A 236 30.13 7.11 -0.78
N SER A 237 29.99 5.86 -1.19
CA SER A 237 30.59 4.71 -0.50
C SER A 237 32.13 4.81 -0.45
N SER A 238 32.75 5.29 -1.52
CA SER A 238 34.20 5.55 -1.55
C SER A 238 34.59 6.62 -0.52
N ARG A 239 33.82 7.71 -0.44
CA ARG A 239 34.03 8.76 0.55
C ARG A 239 33.88 8.21 1.98
N ARG A 240 32.81 7.47 2.25
CA ARG A 240 32.59 6.81 3.54
C ARG A 240 33.77 5.92 3.94
N ALA A 241 34.31 5.15 3.01
CA ALA A 241 35.50 4.34 3.26
C ALA A 241 36.72 5.19 3.67
N THR A 242 36.94 6.34 3.04
CA THR A 242 38.08 7.21 3.39
C THR A 242 37.94 7.86 4.77
N THR A 243 36.71 8.14 5.21
CA THR A 243 36.43 8.82 6.48
C THR A 243 36.13 7.87 7.64
N ALA A 244 35.83 6.60 7.37
CA ALA A 244 35.52 5.61 8.40
C ALA A 244 36.76 5.34 9.27
N THR A 245 36.59 5.43 10.59
CA THR A 245 37.61 5.08 11.59
C THR A 245 37.62 3.57 11.87
N ASP A 246 36.43 2.96 11.92
CA ASP A 246 36.26 1.52 12.09
C ASP A 246 36.72 0.74 10.83
N PRO A 247 37.62 -0.26 10.98
CA PRO A 247 38.07 -1.08 9.86
C PRO A 247 36.96 -1.85 9.16
N GLY A 248 35.96 -2.36 9.90
CA GLY A 248 34.84 -3.10 9.34
C GLY A 248 33.98 -2.23 8.43
N ALA A 249 33.55 -1.07 8.94
CA ALA A 249 32.78 -0.08 8.19
C ALA A 249 33.55 0.44 6.96
N ARG A 250 34.88 0.62 7.08
CA ARG A 250 35.74 1.00 5.96
C ARG A 250 35.72 -0.07 4.86
N GLU A 251 35.88 -1.34 5.23
CA GLU A 251 35.91 -2.45 4.28
C GLU A 251 34.54 -2.66 3.62
N SER A 252 33.45 -2.63 4.39
CA SER A 252 32.09 -2.71 3.85
C SER A 252 31.80 -1.57 2.87
N ALA A 253 32.22 -0.34 3.17
CA ALA A 253 32.04 0.79 2.27
C ALA A 253 32.91 0.68 0.99
N ARG A 254 34.11 0.09 1.06
CA ARG A 254 34.95 -0.20 -0.12
C ARG A 254 34.31 -1.26 -1.01
N ALA A 255 33.90 -2.38 -0.43
CA ALA A 255 33.20 -3.45 -1.13
C ALA A 255 31.92 -2.91 -1.79
N GLU A 256 31.19 -2.01 -1.11
CA GLU A 256 30.01 -1.38 -1.67
C GLU A 256 30.34 -0.51 -2.88
N ALA A 257 31.37 0.32 -2.78
CA ALA A 257 31.81 1.13 -3.90
C ALA A 257 32.26 0.28 -5.09
N GLU A 258 33.00 -0.80 -4.86
CA GLU A 258 33.51 -1.68 -5.91
C GLU A 258 32.39 -2.40 -6.66
N ALA A 259 31.43 -2.99 -5.95
CA ALA A 259 30.30 -3.65 -6.58
C ALA A 259 29.49 -2.69 -7.47
N LEU A 260 29.17 -1.49 -6.96
CA LEU A 260 28.40 -0.48 -7.70
C LEU A 260 29.14 0.08 -8.91
N ARG A 261 30.48 0.16 -8.88
CA ARG A 261 31.29 0.53 -10.07
C ARG A 261 31.17 -0.49 -11.21
N GLY A 262 30.76 -1.73 -10.92
CA GLY A 262 30.40 -2.71 -11.95
C GLY A 262 29.29 -2.22 -12.89
N GLY A 263 28.48 -1.24 -12.46
CA GLY A 263 27.52 -0.56 -13.32
C GLY A 263 26.52 -1.54 -13.94
N ARG A 264 26.66 -1.77 -15.25
CA ARG A 264 25.81 -2.71 -16.02
C ARG A 264 25.91 -4.16 -15.57
N SER A 265 27.00 -4.58 -14.93
CA SER A 265 27.16 -5.95 -14.43
C SER A 265 26.71 -6.11 -12.97
N CYS A 266 26.40 -5.02 -12.25
CA CYS A 266 25.96 -5.07 -10.85
C CYS A 266 24.54 -5.65 -10.77
N SER A 267 24.41 -6.89 -10.32
CA SER A 267 23.13 -7.49 -9.95
C SER A 267 22.67 -6.96 -8.59
N CYS A 268 22.22 -5.71 -8.59
CA CYS A 268 22.00 -4.92 -7.36
C CYS A 268 20.57 -4.37 -7.29
N LEU A 269 19.80 -4.39 -8.38
CA LEU A 269 18.40 -3.99 -8.39
C LEU A 269 17.51 -5.11 -7.90
N PHE A 270 16.54 -4.82 -7.06
CA PHE A 270 15.61 -5.84 -6.57
C PHE A 270 14.15 -5.40 -6.53
N ALA A 271 13.87 -4.12 -6.78
CA ALA A 271 12.51 -3.64 -6.91
C ALA A 271 12.41 -2.39 -7.78
N ALA A 272 11.20 -2.11 -8.25
CA ALA A 272 10.88 -0.91 -9.00
C ALA A 272 9.46 -0.42 -8.68
N VAL A 273 9.25 0.88 -8.75
CA VAL A 273 7.91 1.48 -8.78
C VAL A 273 7.49 1.63 -10.24
N VAL A 274 6.31 1.09 -10.56
CA VAL A 274 5.74 1.13 -11.90
C VAL A 274 4.36 1.76 -11.89
N ARG A 275 3.98 2.34 -13.04
CA ARG A 275 2.63 2.81 -13.33
C ARG A 275 2.05 2.00 -14.49
N ALA A 276 0.94 1.32 -14.25
CA ALA A 276 0.22 0.52 -15.25
C ALA A 276 -1.22 0.19 -14.80
N SER A 277 -2.03 -0.32 -15.71
CA SER A 277 -3.38 -0.76 -15.37
C SER A 277 -3.40 -1.97 -14.44
N ALA A 278 -4.43 -2.07 -13.59
CA ALA A 278 -4.58 -3.18 -12.65
C ALA A 278 -4.51 -4.56 -13.32
N ALA A 279 -5.12 -4.73 -14.50
CA ALA A 279 -5.03 -5.96 -15.28
C ALA A 279 -3.61 -6.30 -15.74
N ARG A 280 -2.82 -5.29 -16.16
CA ARG A 280 -1.42 -5.48 -16.59
C ARG A 280 -0.49 -5.77 -15.43
N LEU A 281 -0.74 -5.21 -14.26
CA LEU A 281 -0.03 -5.54 -13.02
C LEU A 281 -0.33 -6.99 -12.59
N LEU A 282 -1.60 -7.41 -12.66
CA LEU A 282 -1.97 -8.79 -12.36
C LEU A 282 -1.31 -9.79 -13.34
N ALA A 283 -1.17 -9.42 -14.61
CA ALA A 283 -0.42 -10.21 -15.59
C ALA A 283 1.08 -10.27 -15.26
N LEU A 284 1.71 -9.14 -14.89
CA LEU A 284 3.12 -9.10 -14.47
C LEU A 284 3.39 -10.01 -13.27
N ARG A 285 2.44 -10.09 -12.34
CA ARG A 285 2.55 -10.94 -11.14
C ARG A 285 2.73 -12.44 -11.47
N GLN A 286 2.33 -12.87 -12.67
CA GLN A 286 2.50 -14.26 -13.12
C GLN A 286 3.95 -14.59 -13.54
N ASP A 287 4.82 -13.58 -13.70
CA ASP A 287 6.23 -13.82 -13.99
C ASP A 287 6.95 -14.38 -12.73
N PRO A 288 7.69 -15.50 -12.83
CA PRO A 288 8.37 -16.11 -11.68
C PRO A 288 9.49 -15.25 -11.09
N SER A 289 9.93 -14.21 -11.82
CA SER A 289 10.88 -13.20 -11.36
C SER A 289 10.28 -12.21 -10.37
N VAL A 290 8.95 -12.13 -10.32
CA VAL A 290 8.21 -11.16 -9.51
C VAL A 290 7.73 -11.85 -8.24
N ARG A 291 8.19 -11.35 -7.10
CA ARG A 291 7.84 -11.89 -5.78
C ARG A 291 6.49 -11.37 -5.32
N VAL A 292 6.29 -10.06 -5.41
CA VAL A 292 5.06 -9.38 -4.99
C VAL A 292 4.91 -8.06 -5.73
N ILE A 293 3.64 -7.72 -5.99
CA ILE A 293 3.25 -6.40 -6.48
C ILE A 293 2.26 -5.82 -5.47
N ASP A 294 2.64 -4.74 -4.83
CA ASP A 294 1.77 -4.00 -3.91
C ASP A 294 1.33 -2.70 -4.56
N ALA A 295 0.04 -2.64 -4.90
CA ALA A 295 -0.55 -1.54 -5.62
C ALA A 295 -1.10 -0.50 -4.64
N ALA A 296 -0.75 0.75 -4.87
CA ALA A 296 -1.33 1.89 -4.18
C ALA A 296 -2.85 1.93 -4.37
N PRO A 297 -3.58 2.55 -3.43
CA PRO A 297 -4.96 2.95 -3.67
C PRO A 297 -5.09 3.76 -4.98
N PRO A 298 -6.22 3.66 -5.71
CA PRO A 298 -6.47 4.47 -6.88
C PRO A 298 -6.27 5.97 -6.60
N ALA A 299 -5.82 6.72 -7.61
CA ALA A 299 -5.49 8.14 -7.52
C ALA A 299 -4.33 8.54 -6.59
N THR A 300 -3.53 7.58 -6.09
CA THR A 300 -2.30 7.90 -5.36
C THR A 300 -1.27 8.60 -6.26
N LEU A 301 -0.73 9.71 -5.78
CA LEU A 301 0.35 10.45 -6.42
C LEU A 301 1.71 9.94 -5.94
N GLU A 302 2.70 9.93 -6.84
CA GLU A 302 4.05 9.40 -6.57
C GLU A 302 4.73 10.09 -5.39
N ASN A 303 4.59 11.42 -5.26
CA ASN A 303 5.18 12.21 -4.18
C ASN A 303 4.45 12.12 -2.83
N THR A 304 3.29 11.44 -2.78
CA THR A 304 2.52 11.24 -1.54
C THR A 304 2.70 9.85 -0.94
N ALA A 305 3.41 8.97 -1.65
CA ALA A 305 3.62 7.59 -1.26
C ALA A 305 5.06 7.34 -0.79
N ARG A 306 5.18 6.58 0.29
CA ARG A 306 6.44 5.95 0.72
C ARG A 306 6.41 4.49 0.31
N PHE A 307 7.43 4.08 -0.44
CA PHE A 307 7.57 2.70 -0.91
C PHE A 307 8.59 1.95 -0.06
N VAL A 308 8.24 0.75 0.36
CA VAL A 308 9.11 -0.18 1.08
C VAL A 308 9.04 -1.52 0.36
N PRO A 309 9.97 -1.82 -0.55
CA PRO A 309 9.97 -3.11 -1.24
C PRO A 309 10.36 -4.26 -0.29
N VAL A 310 9.98 -5.47 -0.67
CA VAL A 310 10.45 -6.70 -0.01
C VAL A 310 11.82 -7.06 -0.57
N SER A 311 12.85 -7.04 0.27
CA SER A 311 14.18 -7.49 -0.13
C SER A 311 14.20 -9.00 -0.46
N PRO A 312 14.94 -9.45 -1.49
CA PRO A 312 15.16 -10.87 -1.77
C PRO A 312 15.72 -11.64 -0.58
N ASP A 313 16.56 -10.99 0.23
CA ASP A 313 17.24 -11.62 1.38
C ASP A 313 16.29 -11.84 2.58
N ARG A 314 15.08 -11.27 2.54
CA ARG A 314 14.07 -11.47 3.58
C ARG A 314 13.27 -12.75 3.29
N PRO A 315 13.15 -13.70 4.23
CA PRO A 315 12.33 -14.90 4.04
C PRO A 315 10.84 -14.55 3.95
#